data_AF-A0A6V7GWX5-F1
#
_entry.id   AF-A0A6V7GWX5-F1
#
_cell.length_a   1.000
_cell.length_b   1.000
_cell.length_c   1.000
_cell.angle_alpha   90.00
_cell.angle_beta   90.00
_cell.angle_gamma   90.00
#
_symmetry.space_group_name_H-M   'P 1'
#
loop_
_entity.id
_entity.type
_entity.pdbx_description
1 polymer ?
#
loop_
_entity_poly.entity_id
_entity_poly.type
_entity_poly.pdbx_seq_one_letter_code
_entity_poly.pdbx_strand_id
1 'polypeptide(L)'
;RECTSDLECPNEKACINLQCVDPCGLRGACGINALCRVVLHKPRCSCPQCYIGMPHTACHPDPKCETLNPRPTPNIGCSSDRDCPESLSCHTRTGECRDPCLSSRYNCE
;
A
#
# COMPACT_ATOMS: atom_id res chain seq x y z
N ARG A 1 33.80 22.00 -15.21
CA ARG A 1 32.44 22.54 -15.46
C ARG A 1 31.84 21.65 -16.53
N GLU A 2 30.71 21.03 -16.25
CA GLU A 2 30.04 20.05 -17.13
C GLU A 2 28.86 20.68 -17.85
N CYS A 3 28.11 21.57 -17.17
CA CYS A 3 26.92 22.23 -17.70
C CYS A 3 26.85 23.70 -17.27
N THR A 4 26.03 24.47 -17.98
CA THR A 4 25.62 25.85 -17.65
C THR A 4 24.11 26.02 -17.57
N SER A 5 23.34 25.08 -18.14
CA SER A 5 21.88 25.00 -18.03
C SER A 5 21.40 23.55 -17.89
N ASP A 6 20.18 23.37 -17.37
CA ASP A 6 19.53 22.05 -17.20
C ASP A 6 19.46 21.26 -18.52
N LEU A 7 19.29 21.96 -19.67
CA LEU A 7 19.17 21.38 -21.00
C LEU A 7 20.44 20.68 -21.51
N GLU A 8 21.59 20.94 -20.88
CA GLU A 8 22.87 20.29 -21.20
C GLU A 8 23.05 18.97 -20.43
N CYS A 9 22.13 18.65 -19.50
CA CYS A 9 22.13 17.42 -18.75
C CYS A 9 21.10 16.41 -19.31
N PRO A 10 21.26 15.10 -19.04
CA PRO A 10 20.20 14.13 -19.25
C PRO A 10 18.91 14.50 -18.52
N ASN A 11 17.76 14.01 -19.00
CA ASN A 11 16.45 14.31 -18.41
C ASN A 11 16.33 13.88 -16.93
N GLU A 12 17.11 12.88 -16.50
CA GLU A 12 17.17 12.43 -15.10
C GLU A 12 18.13 13.26 -14.22
N LYS A 13 18.75 14.32 -14.73
CA LYS A 13 19.75 15.13 -14.02
C LYS A 13 19.44 16.62 -14.13
N ALA A 14 19.98 17.43 -13.25
CA ALA A 14 19.86 18.89 -13.27
C ALA A 14 21.23 19.55 -13.20
N CYS A 15 21.35 20.74 -13.77
CA CYS A 15 22.60 21.49 -13.72
C CYS A 15 22.69 22.29 -12.42
N ILE A 16 23.49 21.79 -11.48
CA ILE A 16 23.66 22.39 -10.15
C ILE A 16 25.14 22.59 -9.90
N ASN A 17 25.54 23.82 -9.58
CA ASN A 17 26.95 24.19 -9.40
C ASN A 17 27.83 23.77 -10.59
N LEU A 18 27.28 23.84 -11.81
CA LEU A 18 27.95 23.53 -13.07
C LEU A 18 28.30 22.03 -13.23
N GLN A 19 27.53 21.16 -12.59
CA GLN A 19 27.60 19.70 -12.69
C GLN A 19 26.20 19.10 -12.88
N CYS A 20 26.11 18.02 -13.66
CA CYS A 20 24.87 17.29 -13.88
C CYS A 20 24.65 16.26 -12.76
N VAL A 21 23.84 16.65 -11.79
CA VAL A 21 23.56 15.85 -10.59
C VAL A 21 22.12 15.37 -10.58
N ASP A 22 21.86 14.24 -9.92
CA ASP A 22 20.50 13.78 -9.68
C ASP A 22 19.83 14.66 -8.60
N PRO A 23 18.78 15.45 -8.93
CA PRO A 23 18.11 16.29 -7.96
C PRO A 23 17.38 15.49 -6.87
N CYS A 24 17.06 14.21 -7.08
CA CYS A 24 16.49 13.34 -6.04
C CYS A 24 17.52 12.94 -4.97
N GLY A 25 18.81 12.93 -5.30
CA GLY A 25 19.89 12.65 -4.36
C GLY A 25 20.19 13.83 -3.41
N LEU A 26 19.60 15.00 -3.65
CA LEU A 26 19.81 16.18 -2.83
C LEU A 26 19.04 16.08 -1.53
N ARG A 27 19.67 16.53 -0.44
CA ARG A 27 19.02 16.63 0.86
C ARG A 27 17.82 17.57 0.77
N GLY A 28 16.65 17.08 1.16
CA GLY A 28 15.40 17.84 1.12
C GLY A 28 14.68 17.84 -0.23
N ALA A 29 15.09 17.01 -1.19
CA ALA A 29 14.38 16.86 -2.47
C ALA A 29 12.94 16.40 -2.29
N CYS A 30 12.71 15.41 -1.41
CA CYS A 30 11.40 14.91 -1.02
C CYS A 30 11.31 14.68 0.49
N GLY A 31 10.07 14.54 0.97
CA GLY A 31 9.75 14.26 2.36
C GLY A 31 10.11 12.82 2.78
N ILE A 32 10.00 12.56 4.08
CA ILE A 32 10.26 11.24 4.66
C ILE A 32 9.30 10.20 4.06
N ASN A 33 9.79 9.01 3.71
CA ASN A 33 9.03 7.91 3.07
C ASN A 33 8.35 8.28 1.74
N ALA A 34 8.74 9.37 1.09
CA ALA A 34 8.25 9.72 -0.24
C ALA A 34 9.13 9.09 -1.32
N LEU A 35 8.51 8.68 -2.43
CA LEU A 35 9.20 8.33 -3.66
C LEU A 35 9.63 9.61 -4.37
N CYS A 36 10.87 9.64 -4.85
CA CYS A 36 11.38 10.70 -5.72
C CYS A 36 11.62 10.15 -7.12
N ARG A 37 11.18 10.89 -8.13
CA ARG A 37 11.55 10.66 -9.53
C ARG A 37 11.89 12.00 -10.18
N VAL A 38 12.82 12.00 -11.12
CA VAL A 38 13.18 13.22 -11.85
C VAL A 38 12.26 13.37 -13.05
N VAL A 39 11.67 14.55 -13.20
CA VAL A 39 10.82 14.92 -14.34
C VAL A 39 11.28 16.28 -14.82
N LEU A 40 11.79 16.35 -16.05
CA LEU A 40 12.27 17.59 -16.66
C LEU A 40 13.28 18.33 -15.76
N HIS A 41 14.34 17.62 -15.35
CA HIS A 41 15.41 18.15 -14.48
C HIS A 41 14.93 18.62 -13.08
N LYS A 42 13.71 18.27 -12.66
CA LYS A 42 13.17 18.62 -11.33
C LYS A 42 12.76 17.37 -10.55
N PRO A 43 12.94 17.36 -9.21
CA PRO A 43 12.47 16.27 -8.39
C PRO A 43 10.93 16.32 -8.30
N ARG A 44 10.28 15.19 -8.54
CA ARG A 44 8.84 15.00 -8.37
C ARG A 44 8.61 13.97 -7.28
N CYS A 45 7.97 14.42 -6.21
CA CYS A 45 7.68 13.60 -5.05
C CYS A 45 6.27 13.00 -5.12
N SER A 46 6.12 11.75 -4.70
CA SER A 46 4.83 11.07 -4.53
C SER A 46 4.89 10.09 -3.35
N CYS A 47 3.78 9.85 -2.66
CA CYS A 47 3.73 8.78 -1.67
C CYS A 47 3.68 7.41 -2.36
N PRO A 48 4.38 6.38 -1.84
CA PRO A 48 4.28 5.02 -2.34
C PRO A 48 2.88 4.45 -2.15
N GLN A 49 2.61 3.29 -2.76
CA GLN A 49 1.36 2.57 -2.53
C GLN A 49 1.16 2.31 -1.04
N CYS A 50 -0.09 2.41 -0.57
CA CYS A 50 -0.44 2.29 0.85
C CYS A 50 0.14 3.36 1.78
N TYR A 51 0.56 4.50 1.24
CA TYR A 51 0.99 5.64 2.03
C TYR A 51 0.22 6.90 1.62
N ILE A 52 -0.06 7.75 2.60
CA ILE A 52 -0.76 9.04 2.44
C ILE A 52 0.03 10.14 3.14
N GLY A 53 -0.35 11.40 2.87
CA GLY A 53 0.31 12.58 3.42
C GLY A 53 0.84 13.51 2.33
N MET A 54 1.75 14.42 2.72
CA MET A 54 2.36 15.38 1.81
C MET A 54 3.73 14.88 1.34
N PRO A 55 3.94 14.58 0.03
CA PRO A 55 5.19 14.00 -0.46
C PRO A 55 6.44 14.88 -0.27
N HIS A 56 6.29 16.18 -0.07
CA HIS A 56 7.40 17.10 0.20
C HIS A 56 7.76 17.20 1.69
N THR A 57 6.92 16.64 2.57
CA THR A 57 7.09 16.73 4.03
C THR A 57 7.29 15.35 4.61
N ALA A 58 6.25 14.50 4.53
CA ALA A 58 6.29 13.13 4.97
C ALA A 58 5.09 12.36 4.40
N CYS A 59 5.34 11.10 4.05
CA CYS A 59 4.34 10.09 3.81
C CYS A 59 4.29 9.14 5.02
N HIS A 60 3.09 8.71 5.38
CA HIS A 60 2.85 7.75 6.46
C HIS A 60 1.93 6.63 5.97
N PRO A 61 1.98 5.45 6.60
CA PRO A 61 1.10 4.34 6.23
C PRO A 61 -0.37 4.77 6.20
N ASP A 62 -1.08 4.33 5.16
CA ASP A 62 -2.51 4.52 5.01
C ASP A 62 -3.24 3.39 5.75
N PRO A 63 -3.96 3.68 6.85
CA PRO A 63 -4.71 2.67 7.58
C PRO A 63 -5.81 1.99 6.75
N LYS A 64 -6.20 2.57 5.61
CA LYS A 64 -7.21 2.01 4.71
C LYS A 64 -6.63 1.05 3.69
N CYS A 65 -5.31 1.02 3.46
CA CYS A 65 -4.76 0.23 2.37
C CYS A 65 -4.93 -1.29 2.56
N GLU A 66 -5.06 -1.75 3.81
CA GLU A 66 -5.34 -3.16 4.11
C GLU A 66 -6.83 -3.54 4.01
N THR A 67 -7.74 -2.59 3.76
CA THR A 67 -9.16 -2.92 3.53
C THR A 67 -9.48 -3.41 2.13
N LEU A 68 -8.49 -3.50 1.24
CA LEU A 68 -8.65 -4.14 -0.08
C LEU A 68 -8.67 -5.68 -0.02
N ASN A 69 -8.34 -6.26 1.13
CA ASN A 69 -8.90 -7.54 1.51
C ASN A 69 -9.91 -7.26 2.63
N PRO A 70 -11.18 -6.96 2.33
CA PRO A 70 -12.18 -7.45 3.26
C PRO A 70 -11.84 -8.93 3.39
N ARG A 71 -11.51 -9.39 4.59
CA ARG A 71 -11.69 -10.80 4.92
C ARG A 71 -13.02 -11.16 4.24
N PRO A 72 -13.10 -12.18 3.38
CA PRO A 72 -14.40 -12.66 3.00
C PRO A 72 -14.96 -13.19 4.31
N THR A 73 -15.64 -12.34 5.08
CA THR A 73 -16.88 -12.75 5.70
C THR A 73 -17.84 -12.68 4.54
N PRO A 74 -18.01 -13.75 3.75
CA PRO A 74 -19.33 -13.92 3.23
C PRO A 74 -20.18 -14.02 4.49
N ASN A 75 -21.02 -13.02 4.75
CA ASN A 75 -22.25 -13.29 5.46
C ASN A 75 -23.08 -14.19 4.52
N ILE A 76 -22.57 -15.42 4.28
CA ILE A 76 -23.31 -16.51 3.70
C ILE A 76 -24.23 -16.90 4.85
N GLY A 77 -25.43 -16.34 4.76
CA GLY A 77 -26.56 -16.87 5.48
C GLY A 77 -26.70 -18.33 5.08
N CYS A 78 -26.76 -19.22 6.05
CA CYS A 78 -26.93 -20.65 5.83
C CYS A 78 -28.29 -21.09 6.37
N SER A 79 -28.93 -22.04 5.68
CA SER A 79 -30.09 -22.77 6.20
C SER A 79 -29.73 -24.21 6.57
N SER A 80 -28.60 -24.70 6.07
CA SER A 80 -28.06 -26.02 6.31
C SER A 80 -26.53 -26.03 6.17
N ASP A 81 -25.86 -27.07 6.68
CA ASP A 81 -24.40 -27.22 6.60
C ASP A 81 -23.88 -27.27 5.15
N ARG A 82 -24.74 -27.63 4.19
CA ARG A 82 -24.39 -27.70 2.77
C ARG A 82 -24.24 -26.33 2.12
N ASP A 83 -24.80 -25.30 2.75
CA ASP A 83 -24.64 -23.91 2.33
C ASP A 83 -23.26 -23.35 2.76
N CYS A 84 -22.52 -24.10 3.57
CA CYS A 84 -21.23 -23.71 4.10
C CYS A 84 -20.07 -24.40 3.36
N PRO A 85 -18.92 -23.72 3.21
CA PRO A 85 -17.71 -24.33 2.65
C PRO A 85 -17.20 -25.47 3.53
N GLU A 86 -16.45 -26.39 2.91
CA GLU A 86 -15.85 -27.55 3.59
C GLU A 86 -15.01 -27.06 4.78
N SER A 87 -15.34 -27.52 5.99
CA SER A 87 -14.82 -27.11 7.32
C SER A 87 -15.71 -26.17 8.16
N LEU A 88 -16.83 -25.67 7.64
CA LEU A 88 -17.80 -24.88 8.42
C LEU A 88 -19.15 -25.61 8.55
N SER A 89 -19.85 -25.38 9.65
CA SER A 89 -21.21 -25.85 9.87
C SER A 89 -22.17 -24.69 10.08
N CYS A 90 -23.43 -24.90 9.71
CA CYS A 90 -24.44 -23.87 9.83
C CYS A 90 -24.90 -23.74 11.28
N HIS A 91 -24.64 -22.59 11.90
CA HIS A 91 -25.13 -22.32 13.23
C HIS A 91 -26.60 -21.90 13.17
N THR A 92 -27.49 -22.88 13.35
CA THR A 92 -28.95 -22.77 13.20
C THR A 92 -29.61 -21.63 13.99
N ARG A 93 -28.97 -21.12 15.06
CA ARG A 93 -29.48 -19.99 15.85
C ARG A 93 -29.17 -18.62 15.23
N THR A 94 -28.04 -18.48 14.54
CA THR A 94 -27.63 -17.20 13.94
C THR A 94 -27.71 -17.21 12.42
N GLY A 95 -27.88 -18.38 11.80
CA GLY A 95 -27.90 -18.53 10.34
C GLY A 95 -26.53 -18.26 9.72
N GLU A 96 -25.45 -18.44 10.46
CA GLU A 96 -24.09 -18.16 10.00
C GLU A 96 -23.26 -19.45 9.96
N CYS A 97 -22.46 -19.60 8.91
CA CYS A 97 -21.44 -20.64 8.86
C CYS A 97 -20.36 -20.35 9.90
N ARG A 98 -20.21 -21.25 10.87
CA ARG A 98 -19.23 -21.14 11.95
C ARG A 98 -18.39 -22.40 11.98
N ASP A 99 -17.19 -22.27 12.55
CA ASP A 99 -16.32 -23.40 12.76
C ASP A 99 -16.93 -24.32 13.85
N PRO A 100 -17.26 -25.58 13.54
CA PRO A 100 -17.84 -26.52 14.50
C PRO A 100 -16.89 -26.83 15.65
N CYS A 101 -15.58 -26.74 15.42
CA CYS A 101 -14.52 -27.04 16.38
C CYS A 101 -14.31 -25.93 17.41
N LEU A 102 -14.77 -24.71 17.13
CA LEU A 102 -14.84 -23.62 18.13
C LEU A 102 -15.96 -23.85 19.17
N SER A 103 -16.86 -24.80 18.92
CA SER A 103 -17.85 -25.20 19.91
C SER A 103 -17.27 -26.31 20.79
N SER A 104 -17.28 -26.11 22.11
CA SER A 104 -16.80 -27.08 23.12
C SER A 104 -17.56 -28.42 23.13
N ARG A 105 -18.48 -28.65 22.19
CA ARG A 105 -19.18 -29.92 21.98
C ARG A 105 -18.50 -30.83 20.95
N TYR A 106 -17.53 -30.35 20.18
CA TYR A 106 -16.85 -31.14 19.15
C TYR A 106 -15.35 -31.12 19.41
N ASN A 107 -14.74 -32.30 19.59
CA ASN A 107 -13.30 -32.45 19.59
C ASN A 107 -12.85 -32.66 18.15
N CYS A 108 -12.29 -31.62 17.55
CA CYS A 108 -11.58 -31.74 16.29
C CYS A 108 -10.08 -31.89 16.63
N GLU A 109 -9.50 -33.01 16.23
CA GLU A 109 -8.06 -33.31 16.37
C GLU A 109 -7.26 -32.77 15.19
#